data_AF-A0A1T2L5A4-F1
#
_entry.id   AF-A0A1T2L5A4-F1
#
_cell.length_a   1.000
_cell.length_b   1.000
_cell.length_c   1.000
_cell.angle_alpha   90.00
_cell.angle_beta   90.00
_cell.angle_gamma   90.00
#
_symmetry.space_group_name_H-M   'P 1'
#
loop_
_entity.id
_entity.type
_entity.pdbx_description
1 polymer ?
#
loop_
_entity_poly.entity_id
_entity_poly.type
_entity_poly.pdbx_seq_one_letter_code
_entity_poly.pdbx_strand_id
1 'polypeptide(L)'
;MQGDTMIDRIKKLFTTHWIESLVTLLILLLQPFLSDMDVPSYVSVVLLALTWIVGAFLRIEIEVEEDDSPDMNGVASLEAEFVQLQNSTELEVKQQFDHILIELSQVRDLQGNAIADLVTSFTGLEADARRQTEMVHELIERMSNHGDDGASVKQFIDDSQELINEFVDNITAMSAYSMELVETMNLMKTQIDKVDHLLGEIDGISSQTDLLALNAAIEAARAGEAGRGFAVVADEVRSLSSRSRQFSNQIREQFAVAKGTMDKGAGIVGRMASKDMSMSMNSQDHIGEMMSEIGTLNDYVSDHLSSVSSISESISQNVGVAVRSLQFEDMTKQLVDHMENRISALQEFLDMVKELRNDLATSKSSHGVSRFDEHAERLRRVLQKEHGTFDNTKHKAIDQQSMDDGDIELF
;
A
#
# COMPACT_ATOMS: atom_id res chain seq x y z
N MET A 1 -108.21 -19.63 12.15
CA MET A 1 -108.07 -20.58 13.28
C MET A 1 -106.59 -20.87 13.43
N GLN A 2 -105.85 -20.48 14.46
CA GLN A 2 -106.11 -19.66 15.66
C GLN A 2 -105.30 -18.36 15.54
N GLY A 3 -105.94 -17.22 15.79
CA GLY A 3 -105.26 -15.93 15.82
C GLY A 3 -104.59 -15.74 17.17
N ASP A 4 -103.27 -15.71 17.18
CA ASP A 4 -102.44 -15.31 18.32
C ASP A 4 -102.74 -13.83 18.60
N THR A 5 -103.71 -13.58 19.49
CA THR A 5 -104.14 -12.21 19.78
C THR A 5 -103.02 -11.46 20.50
N MET A 6 -102.86 -10.17 20.19
CA MET A 6 -101.90 -9.27 20.85
C MET A 6 -101.95 -9.35 22.39
N ILE A 7 -103.11 -9.73 22.94
CA ILE A 7 -103.36 -9.95 24.37
C ILE A 7 -102.61 -11.17 24.93
N ASP A 8 -102.47 -12.26 24.17
CA ASP A 8 -101.71 -13.45 24.62
C ASP A 8 -100.20 -13.22 24.60
N ARG A 9 -99.69 -12.44 23.63
CA ARG A 9 -98.28 -11.97 23.67
C ARG A 9 -98.01 -11.05 24.86
N ILE A 10 -98.95 -10.16 25.17
CA ILE A 10 -98.86 -9.28 26.34
C ILE A 10 -98.95 -10.08 27.65
N LYS A 11 -99.82 -11.09 27.74
CA LYS A 11 -99.88 -11.98 28.91
C LYS A 11 -98.61 -12.79 29.10
N LYS A 12 -98.02 -13.32 28.02
CA LYS A 12 -96.76 -14.07 28.09
C LYS A 12 -95.58 -13.18 28.51
N LEU A 13 -95.52 -11.95 27.98
CA LEU A 13 -94.57 -10.91 28.44
C LEU A 13 -94.77 -10.57 29.92
N PHE A 14 -96.02 -10.43 30.38
CA PHE A 14 -96.30 -10.14 31.78
C PHE A 14 -95.94 -11.31 32.69
N THR A 15 -96.28 -12.56 32.36
CA THR A 15 -95.94 -13.72 33.22
C THR A 15 -94.43 -13.96 33.31
N THR A 16 -93.67 -13.70 32.25
CA THR A 16 -92.22 -13.93 32.22
C THR A 16 -91.43 -12.78 32.87
N HIS A 17 -91.96 -11.55 32.88
CA HIS A 17 -91.24 -10.36 33.36
C HIS A 17 -91.97 -9.59 34.48
N TRP A 18 -92.96 -10.19 35.16
CA TRP A 18 -93.77 -9.46 36.15
C TRP A 18 -92.94 -8.95 37.34
N ILE A 19 -91.94 -9.70 37.81
CA ILE A 19 -91.10 -9.30 38.95
C ILE A 19 -90.25 -8.08 38.60
N GLU A 20 -89.63 -8.05 37.43
CA GLU A 20 -88.80 -6.93 36.96
C GLU A 20 -89.66 -5.69 36.67
N SER A 21 -90.83 -5.89 36.07
CA SER A 21 -91.80 -4.82 35.82
C SER A 21 -92.33 -4.23 37.13
N LEU A 22 -92.50 -5.05 38.18
CA LEU A 22 -92.97 -4.62 39.49
C LEU A 22 -91.88 -3.89 40.28
N VAL A 23 -90.63 -4.34 40.21
CA VAL A 23 -89.47 -3.67 40.84
C VAL A 23 -89.16 -2.34 40.16
N THR A 24 -89.21 -2.28 38.83
CA THR A 24 -89.03 -1.01 38.08
C THR A 24 -90.15 -0.02 38.40
N LEU A 25 -91.41 -0.46 38.48
CA LEU A 25 -92.53 0.38 38.89
C LEU A 25 -92.39 0.91 40.33
N LEU A 26 -91.90 0.07 41.26
CA LEU A 26 -91.69 0.45 42.66
C LEU A 26 -90.60 1.52 42.80
N ILE A 27 -89.50 1.40 42.04
CA ILE A 27 -88.41 2.38 41.99
C ILE A 27 -88.90 3.71 41.38
N LEU A 28 -89.72 3.65 40.33
CA LEU A 28 -90.28 4.84 39.67
C LEU A 28 -91.32 5.57 40.55
N LEU A 29 -92.07 4.82 41.37
CA LEU A 29 -92.97 5.37 42.40
C LEU A 29 -92.22 5.99 43.60
N LEU A 30 -91.00 5.51 43.91
CA LEU A 30 -90.15 6.09 44.97
C LEU A 30 -89.38 7.35 44.51
N GLN A 31 -89.35 7.63 43.21
CA GLN A 31 -88.59 8.75 42.63
C GLN A 31 -88.91 10.14 43.25
N PRO A 32 -90.17 10.52 43.52
CA PRO A 32 -90.47 11.81 44.14
C PRO A 32 -90.11 11.88 45.64
N PHE A 33 -89.90 10.74 46.31
CA PHE A 33 -89.45 10.71 47.71
C PHE A 33 -87.92 10.80 47.84
N LEU A 34 -87.20 10.33 46.80
CA LEU A 34 -85.74 10.36 46.73
C LEU A 34 -85.19 11.74 46.32
N SER A 35 -85.97 12.56 45.62
CA SER A 35 -85.56 13.91 45.21
C SER A 35 -85.37 14.90 46.37
N ASP A 36 -85.99 14.68 47.53
CA ASP A 36 -85.81 15.52 48.72
C ASP A 36 -84.56 15.16 49.55
N MET A 37 -83.85 14.06 49.21
CA MET A 37 -82.64 13.59 49.92
C MET A 37 -81.31 13.94 49.21
N ASP A 38 -81.33 14.88 48.26
CA ASP A 38 -80.15 15.32 47.48
C ASP A 38 -79.42 14.18 46.73
N VAL A 39 -80.12 13.08 46.41
CA VAL A 39 -79.58 11.99 45.60
C VAL A 39 -79.85 12.29 44.13
N PRO A 40 -78.81 12.43 43.28
CA PRO A 40 -79.00 12.82 41.89
C PRO A 40 -79.72 11.75 41.07
N SER A 41 -80.60 12.17 40.17
CA SER A 41 -81.46 11.31 39.33
C SER A 41 -80.72 10.27 38.48
N TYR A 42 -79.41 10.45 38.24
CA TYR A 42 -78.57 9.46 37.57
C TYR A 42 -78.36 8.18 38.40
N VAL A 43 -78.39 8.25 39.75
CA VAL A 43 -78.21 7.08 40.63
C VAL A 43 -79.40 6.12 40.48
N SER A 44 -80.62 6.63 40.35
CA SER A 44 -81.82 5.83 40.09
C SER A 44 -81.79 5.13 38.72
N VAL A 45 -81.23 5.79 37.69
CA VAL A 45 -81.06 5.18 36.36
C VAL A 45 -80.00 4.07 36.41
N VAL A 46 -78.92 4.27 37.17
CA VAL A 46 -77.88 3.26 37.37
C VAL A 46 -78.41 2.04 38.13
N LEU A 47 -79.23 2.23 39.16
CA LEU A 47 -79.87 1.13 39.88
C LEU A 47 -80.85 0.34 39.01
N LEU A 48 -81.63 1.02 38.15
CA LEU A 48 -82.51 0.38 37.17
C LEU A 48 -81.71 -0.45 36.16
N ALA A 49 -80.61 0.10 35.64
CA ALA A 49 -79.72 -0.62 34.74
C ALA A 49 -79.08 -1.85 35.42
N LEU A 50 -78.65 -1.71 36.67
CA LEU A 50 -78.10 -2.82 37.47
C LEU A 50 -79.13 -3.92 37.73
N THR A 51 -80.38 -3.57 38.02
CA THR A 51 -81.44 -4.59 38.20
C THR A 51 -81.73 -5.35 36.91
N TRP A 52 -81.70 -4.67 35.75
CA TRP A 52 -81.84 -5.33 34.45
C TRP A 52 -80.62 -6.19 34.10
N ILE A 53 -79.40 -5.73 34.42
CA ILE A 53 -78.17 -6.50 34.20
C ILE A 53 -78.14 -7.73 35.10
N VAL A 54 -78.48 -7.61 36.40
CA VAL A 54 -78.52 -8.75 37.33
C VAL A 54 -79.66 -9.71 36.98
N GLY A 55 -80.82 -9.20 36.56
CA GLY A 55 -81.92 -10.02 36.01
C GLY A 55 -81.52 -10.76 34.73
N ALA A 56 -80.79 -10.11 33.83
CA ALA A 56 -80.24 -10.73 32.64
C ALA A 56 -79.14 -11.75 32.97
N PHE A 57 -78.31 -11.50 33.99
CA PHE A 57 -77.22 -12.39 34.40
C PHE A 57 -77.72 -13.63 35.15
N LEU A 58 -78.76 -13.48 35.98
CA LEU A 58 -79.44 -14.60 36.64
C LEU A 58 -80.36 -15.39 35.68
N ARG A 59 -80.73 -14.80 34.52
CA ARG A 59 -81.43 -15.46 33.42
C ARG A 59 -80.51 -15.97 32.31
N ILE A 60 -79.19 -15.85 32.47
CA ILE A 60 -78.25 -16.78 31.83
C ILE A 60 -78.38 -18.12 32.58
N GLU A 61 -79.59 -18.65 32.57
CA GLU A 61 -79.79 -20.08 32.57
C GLU A 61 -79.38 -20.45 31.16
N ILE A 62 -78.18 -21.04 31.06
CA ILE A 62 -77.69 -21.67 29.85
C ILE A 62 -78.84 -22.58 29.42
N GLU A 63 -79.56 -22.19 28.38
CA GLU A 63 -80.38 -23.11 27.62
C GLU A 63 -79.36 -24.05 26.97
N VAL A 64 -78.91 -25.01 27.79
CA VAL A 64 -78.42 -26.29 27.34
C VAL A 64 -79.67 -26.90 26.74
N GLU A 65 -79.92 -26.52 25.48
CA GLU A 65 -80.65 -27.38 24.59
C GLU A 65 -79.94 -28.73 24.74
N GLU A 66 -80.65 -29.68 25.36
CA GLU A 66 -80.28 -31.08 25.45
C GLU A 66 -80.43 -31.62 24.01
N ASP A 67 -79.59 -31.10 23.12
CA ASP A 67 -79.25 -31.74 21.86
C ASP A 67 -78.33 -32.88 22.25
N ASP A 68 -78.94 -34.06 22.23
CA ASP A 68 -78.35 -35.35 22.53
C ASP A 68 -77.36 -35.74 21.41
N SER A 69 -76.40 -34.87 21.14
CA SER A 69 -75.13 -35.12 20.49
C SER A 69 -74.25 -33.87 20.68
N PRO A 70 -73.02 -33.98 21.19
CA PRO A 70 -72.11 -32.86 21.08
C PRO A 70 -71.94 -32.59 19.59
N ASP A 71 -71.95 -31.32 19.16
CA ASP A 71 -71.35 -30.95 17.87
C ASP A 71 -69.83 -31.16 17.99
N MET A 72 -69.46 -32.44 18.05
CA MET A 72 -68.11 -32.95 18.02
C MET A 72 -67.43 -32.52 16.73
N ASN A 73 -68.17 -32.11 15.69
CA ASN A 73 -67.58 -31.68 14.43
C ASN A 73 -66.92 -30.30 14.56
N GLY A 74 -67.51 -29.35 15.30
CA GLY A 74 -66.90 -28.03 15.55
C GLY A 74 -65.64 -28.11 16.43
N VAL A 75 -65.71 -28.82 17.55
CA VAL A 75 -64.55 -29.01 18.46
C VAL A 75 -63.46 -29.87 17.80
N ALA A 76 -63.82 -30.95 17.10
CA ALA A 76 -62.85 -31.76 16.36
C ALA A 76 -62.25 -31.01 15.17
N SER A 77 -63.00 -30.08 14.54
CA SER A 77 -62.45 -29.23 13.47
C SER A 77 -61.43 -28.23 13.99
N LEU A 78 -61.67 -27.63 15.17
CA LEU A 78 -60.73 -26.71 15.82
C LEU A 78 -59.48 -27.45 16.34
N GLU A 79 -59.67 -28.65 16.89
CA GLU A 79 -58.58 -29.53 17.31
C GLU A 79 -57.74 -29.98 16.10
N ALA A 80 -58.39 -30.31 14.97
CA ALA A 80 -57.71 -30.66 13.73
C ALA A 80 -56.93 -29.48 13.14
N GLU A 81 -57.51 -28.28 13.12
CA GLU A 81 -56.85 -27.05 12.65
C GLU A 81 -55.67 -26.66 13.54
N PHE A 82 -55.82 -26.77 14.87
CA PHE A 82 -54.74 -26.53 15.84
C PHE A 82 -53.58 -27.53 15.65
N VAL A 83 -53.88 -28.82 15.51
CA VAL A 83 -52.86 -29.86 15.24
C VAL A 83 -52.17 -29.62 13.90
N GLN A 84 -52.90 -29.19 12.88
CA GLN A 84 -52.33 -28.86 11.58
C GLN A 84 -51.39 -27.65 11.67
N LEU A 85 -51.83 -26.55 12.29
CA LEU A 85 -51.00 -25.34 12.48
C LEU A 85 -49.75 -25.67 13.30
N GLN A 86 -49.90 -26.44 14.37
CA GLN A 86 -48.79 -26.86 15.21
C GLN A 86 -47.76 -27.69 14.43
N ASN A 87 -48.20 -28.67 13.63
CA ASN A 87 -47.30 -29.47 12.78
C ASN A 87 -46.60 -28.61 11.72
N SER A 88 -47.28 -27.61 11.14
CA SER A 88 -46.69 -26.65 10.21
C SER A 88 -45.66 -25.75 10.88
N THR A 89 -45.94 -25.20 12.07
CA THR A 89 -44.97 -24.40 12.83
C THR A 89 -43.77 -25.23 13.24
N GLU A 90 -43.97 -26.48 13.66
CA GLU A 90 -42.88 -27.39 14.02
C GLU A 90 -41.96 -27.69 12.83
N LEU A 91 -42.54 -27.95 11.65
CA LEU A 91 -41.78 -28.14 10.42
C LEU A 91 -40.98 -26.90 10.05
N GLU A 92 -41.59 -25.71 10.13
CA GLU A 92 -40.94 -24.44 9.85
C GLU A 92 -39.78 -24.17 10.82
N VAL A 93 -39.99 -24.33 12.14
CA VAL A 93 -38.94 -24.12 13.15
C VAL A 93 -37.79 -25.09 12.95
N LYS A 94 -38.06 -26.35 12.60
CA LYS A 94 -37.01 -27.33 12.27
C LYS A 94 -36.20 -26.89 11.05
N GLN A 95 -36.87 -26.47 9.98
CA GLN A 95 -36.20 -25.95 8.79
C GLN A 95 -35.34 -24.73 9.11
N GLN A 96 -35.83 -23.79 9.93
CA GLN A 96 -35.05 -22.63 10.37
C GLN A 96 -33.80 -23.04 11.15
N PHE A 97 -33.89 -24.02 12.07
CA PHE A 97 -32.70 -24.51 12.76
C PHE A 97 -31.70 -25.21 11.84
N ASP A 98 -32.17 -26.02 10.90
CA ASP A 98 -31.32 -26.66 9.90
C ASP A 98 -30.61 -25.59 9.03
N HIS A 99 -31.32 -24.53 8.64
CA HIS A 99 -30.74 -23.40 7.92
C HIS A 99 -29.68 -22.65 8.75
N ILE A 100 -29.94 -22.37 10.03
CA ILE A 100 -28.95 -21.70 10.89
C ILE A 100 -27.70 -22.57 11.08
N LEU A 101 -27.84 -23.89 11.23
CA LEU A 101 -26.67 -24.79 11.32
C LEU A 101 -25.84 -24.78 10.03
N ILE A 102 -26.49 -24.74 8.86
CA ILE A 102 -25.79 -24.60 7.57
C ILE A 102 -25.06 -23.26 7.50
N GLU A 103 -25.73 -22.16 7.88
CA GLU A 103 -25.13 -20.82 7.89
C GLU A 103 -23.95 -20.72 8.87
N LEU A 104 -24.06 -21.29 10.07
CA LEU A 104 -22.96 -21.33 11.06
C LEU A 104 -21.77 -22.12 10.54
N SER A 105 -22.01 -23.29 9.93
CA SER A 105 -20.93 -24.07 9.31
C SER A 105 -20.28 -23.28 8.17
N GLN A 106 -21.07 -22.57 7.36
CA GLN A 106 -20.55 -21.72 6.28
C GLN A 106 -19.70 -20.56 6.83
N VAL A 107 -20.14 -19.92 7.93
CA VAL A 107 -19.37 -18.87 8.61
C VAL A 107 -18.05 -19.43 9.13
N ARG A 108 -18.07 -20.59 9.80
CA ARG A 108 -16.85 -21.25 10.31
C ARG A 108 -15.86 -21.54 9.17
N ASP A 109 -16.33 -22.11 8.07
CA ASP A 109 -15.47 -22.51 6.97
C ASP A 109 -14.92 -21.28 6.21
N LEU A 110 -15.74 -20.25 5.98
CA LEU A 110 -15.32 -19.01 5.35
C LEU A 110 -14.29 -18.27 6.20
N GLN A 111 -14.52 -18.20 7.51
CA GLN A 111 -13.60 -17.59 8.45
C GLN A 111 -12.26 -18.35 8.51
N GLY A 112 -12.30 -19.68 8.63
CA GLY A 112 -11.09 -20.51 8.69
C GLY A 112 -10.23 -20.39 7.43
N ASN A 113 -10.86 -20.38 6.25
CA ASN A 113 -10.16 -20.17 4.98
C ASN A 113 -9.54 -18.77 4.89
N ALA A 114 -10.30 -17.72 5.23
CA ALA A 114 -9.79 -16.34 5.20
C ALA A 114 -8.59 -16.15 6.14
N ILE A 115 -8.58 -16.82 7.28
CA ILE A 115 -7.49 -16.74 8.26
C ILE A 115 -6.28 -17.52 7.78
N ALA A 116 -6.46 -18.70 7.21
CA ALA A 116 -5.36 -19.45 6.60
C ALA A 116 -4.66 -18.59 5.52
N ASP A 117 -5.43 -17.91 4.66
CA ASP A 117 -4.91 -17.01 3.65
C ASP A 117 -4.16 -15.81 4.28
N LEU A 118 -4.69 -15.21 5.34
CA LEU A 118 -4.03 -14.13 6.07
C LEU A 118 -2.71 -14.59 6.71
N VAL A 119 -2.67 -15.76 7.34
CA VAL A 119 -1.44 -16.33 7.92
C VAL A 119 -0.38 -16.51 6.83
N THR A 120 -0.74 -17.10 5.69
CA THR A 120 0.18 -17.27 4.56
C THR A 120 0.66 -15.92 4.04
N SER A 121 -0.22 -14.93 3.94
CA SER A 121 0.16 -13.59 3.47
C SER A 121 1.11 -12.88 4.43
N PHE A 122 0.83 -12.91 5.74
CA PHE A 122 1.66 -12.24 6.75
C PHE A 122 3.03 -12.91 6.92
N THR A 123 3.10 -14.24 6.90
CA THR A 123 4.38 -14.97 6.95
C THR A 123 5.24 -14.72 5.70
N GLY A 124 4.62 -14.62 4.52
CA GLY A 124 5.29 -14.20 3.29
C GLY A 124 5.84 -12.77 3.39
N LEU A 125 5.02 -11.84 3.91
CA LEU A 125 5.40 -10.44 4.07
C LEU A 125 6.52 -10.24 5.10
N GLU A 126 6.55 -11.04 6.17
CA GLU A 126 7.66 -11.07 7.13
C GLU A 126 8.97 -11.54 6.46
N ALA A 127 8.90 -12.61 5.67
CA ALA A 127 10.05 -13.14 4.95
C ALA A 127 10.61 -12.12 3.93
N ASP A 128 9.73 -11.44 3.21
CA ASP A 128 10.10 -10.39 2.25
C ASP A 128 10.74 -9.18 2.96
N ALA A 129 10.16 -8.73 4.08
CA ALA A 129 10.71 -7.62 4.87
C ALA A 129 12.11 -7.94 5.43
N ARG A 130 12.30 -9.18 5.90
CA ARG A 130 13.61 -9.65 6.37
C ARG A 130 14.63 -9.68 5.23
N ARG A 131 14.26 -10.25 4.08
CA ARG A 131 15.12 -10.29 2.90
C ARG A 131 15.49 -8.88 2.41
N GLN A 132 14.54 -7.95 2.46
CA GLN A 132 14.78 -6.55 2.13
C GLN A 132 15.82 -5.91 3.06
N THR A 133 15.71 -6.18 4.38
CA THR A 133 16.66 -5.69 5.38
C THR A 133 18.08 -6.24 5.13
N GLU A 134 18.20 -7.53 4.82
CA GLU A 134 19.48 -8.16 4.48
C GLU A 134 20.12 -7.54 3.22
N MET A 135 19.33 -7.31 2.17
CA MET A 135 19.82 -6.65 0.94
C MET A 135 20.25 -5.21 1.18
N VAL A 136 19.53 -4.46 2.01
CA VAL A 136 19.89 -3.08 2.38
C VAL A 136 21.21 -3.07 3.14
N HIS A 137 21.41 -4.00 4.10
CA HIS A 137 22.68 -4.12 4.80
C HIS A 137 23.85 -4.44 3.87
N GLU A 138 23.67 -5.37 2.93
CA GLU A 138 24.70 -5.68 1.93
C GLU A 138 25.04 -4.46 1.06
N LEU A 139 24.02 -3.69 0.64
CA LEU A 139 24.23 -2.46 -0.14
C LEU A 139 24.97 -1.38 0.65
N ILE A 140 24.56 -1.15 1.91
CA ILE A 140 25.26 -0.21 2.80
C ILE A 140 26.69 -0.66 3.02
N GLU A 141 26.94 -1.95 3.25
CA GLU A 141 28.28 -2.49 3.42
C GLU A 141 29.14 -2.30 2.17
N ARG A 142 28.62 -2.56 0.97
CA ARG A 142 29.35 -2.31 -0.29
C ARG A 142 29.60 -0.82 -0.55
N MET A 143 28.72 0.07 -0.10
CA MET A 143 28.88 1.52 -0.24
C MET A 143 29.86 2.09 0.80
N SER A 144 29.90 1.52 2.00
CA SER A 144 30.63 2.04 3.16
C SER A 144 31.97 1.34 3.41
N ASN A 145 32.10 0.07 3.06
CA ASN A 145 33.18 -0.80 3.49
C ASN A 145 33.96 -1.37 2.30
N HIS A 146 35.29 -1.39 2.45
CA HIS A 146 36.24 -1.88 1.44
C HIS A 146 36.17 -3.40 1.34
N GLY A 147 35.49 -3.91 0.32
CA GLY A 147 35.79 -5.25 -0.19
C GLY A 147 37.16 -5.22 -0.90
N ASP A 148 37.91 -6.30 -0.77
CA ASP A 148 39.30 -6.53 -1.25
C ASP A 148 39.55 -6.23 -2.76
N ASP A 149 38.52 -5.87 -3.53
CA ASP A 149 38.56 -5.63 -4.99
C ASP A 149 37.75 -4.41 -5.47
N GLY A 150 37.10 -3.63 -4.60
CA GLY A 150 36.16 -2.58 -5.03
C GLY A 150 36.28 -1.27 -4.24
N ALA A 151 36.79 -0.22 -4.88
CA ALA A 151 36.82 1.12 -4.32
C ALA A 151 35.39 1.61 -4.01
N SER A 152 35.16 2.15 -2.80
CA SER A 152 33.89 2.82 -2.47
C SER A 152 33.63 3.97 -3.43
N VAL A 153 32.38 4.36 -3.63
CA VAL A 153 32.04 5.51 -4.50
C VAL A 153 32.77 6.78 -4.03
N LYS A 154 32.92 6.95 -2.72
CA LYS A 154 33.69 8.06 -2.14
C LYS A 154 35.17 7.99 -2.50
N GLN A 155 35.80 6.84 -2.32
CA GLN A 155 37.21 6.64 -2.71
C GLN A 155 37.40 6.85 -4.21
N PHE A 156 36.47 6.36 -5.03
CA PHE A 156 36.50 6.58 -6.47
C PHE A 156 36.42 8.07 -6.85
N ILE A 157 35.59 8.86 -6.14
CA ILE A 157 35.53 10.32 -6.31
C ILE A 157 36.87 10.95 -5.93
N ASP A 158 37.41 10.60 -4.76
CA ASP A 158 38.67 11.16 -4.25
C ASP A 158 39.85 10.83 -5.18
N ASP A 159 40.00 9.55 -5.58
CA ASP A 159 41.02 9.08 -6.52
C ASP A 159 40.88 9.74 -7.89
N SER A 160 39.64 9.89 -8.39
CA SER A 160 39.38 10.56 -9.66
C SER A 160 39.79 12.03 -9.58
N GLN A 161 39.51 12.70 -8.46
CA GLN A 161 39.84 14.10 -8.26
C GLN A 161 41.35 14.31 -8.15
N GLU A 162 42.09 13.39 -7.52
CA GLU A 162 43.56 13.37 -7.52
C GLU A 162 44.12 13.20 -8.93
N LEU A 163 43.63 12.21 -9.69
CA LEU A 163 44.07 11.96 -11.08
C LEU A 163 43.80 13.14 -12.01
N ILE A 164 42.67 13.83 -11.83
CA ILE A 164 42.35 15.04 -12.61
C ILE A 164 43.31 16.17 -12.28
N ASN A 165 43.63 16.39 -10.99
CA ASN A 165 44.59 17.41 -10.59
C ASN A 165 45.98 17.10 -11.18
N GLU A 166 46.44 15.85 -11.13
CA GLU A 166 47.70 15.43 -11.74
C GLU A 166 47.69 15.65 -13.27
N PHE A 167 46.56 15.36 -13.93
CA PHE A 167 46.40 15.59 -15.36
C PHE A 167 46.51 17.09 -15.73
N VAL A 168 45.93 17.97 -14.92
CA VAL A 168 45.97 19.43 -15.12
C VAL A 168 47.37 19.98 -14.91
N ASP A 169 48.08 19.49 -13.89
CA ASP A 169 49.48 19.84 -13.64
C ASP A 169 50.37 19.43 -14.82
N ASN A 170 50.18 18.22 -15.35
CA ASN A 170 50.88 17.74 -16.53
C ASN A 170 50.62 18.60 -17.78
N ILE A 171 49.39 19.05 -17.99
CA ILE A 171 49.06 19.93 -19.13
C ILE A 171 49.62 21.34 -18.95
N THR A 172 49.62 21.85 -17.72
CA THR A 172 50.26 23.13 -17.41
C THR A 172 51.76 23.08 -17.70
N ALA A 173 52.43 22.00 -17.30
CA ALA A 173 53.84 21.77 -17.61
C ALA A 173 54.09 21.65 -19.12
N MET A 174 53.24 20.92 -19.85
CA MET A 174 53.32 20.78 -21.30
C MET A 174 53.17 22.13 -22.03
N SER A 175 52.29 22.99 -21.54
CA SER A 175 52.11 24.36 -22.05
C SER A 175 53.37 25.21 -21.84
N ALA A 176 54.00 25.08 -20.67
CA ALA A 176 55.27 25.76 -20.38
C ALA A 176 56.41 25.30 -21.32
N TYR A 177 56.58 24.00 -21.54
CA TYR A 177 57.56 23.48 -22.50
C TYR A 177 57.28 23.92 -23.94
N SER A 178 56.00 24.02 -24.31
CA SER A 178 55.61 24.52 -25.63
C SER A 178 56.01 25.99 -25.82
N MET A 179 55.88 26.82 -24.79
CA MET A 179 56.32 28.22 -24.81
C MET A 179 57.86 28.33 -24.91
N GLU A 180 58.60 27.48 -24.19
CA GLU A 180 60.06 27.42 -24.29
C GLU A 180 60.53 27.01 -25.71
N LEU A 181 59.81 26.09 -26.36
CA LEU A 181 60.09 25.68 -27.72
C LEU A 181 59.87 26.82 -28.73
N VAL A 182 58.80 27.62 -28.54
CA VAL A 182 58.54 28.82 -29.35
C VAL A 182 59.70 29.83 -29.20
N GLU A 183 60.19 30.04 -27.97
CA GLU A 183 61.33 30.94 -27.73
C GLU A 183 62.62 30.42 -28.39
N THR A 184 62.87 29.11 -28.31
CA THR A 184 64.01 28.49 -29.00
C THR A 184 63.94 28.67 -30.51
N MET A 185 62.75 28.57 -31.11
CA MET A 185 62.56 28.86 -32.53
C MET A 185 62.83 30.34 -32.88
N ASN A 186 62.44 31.28 -32.02
CA ASN A 186 62.75 32.71 -32.19
C ASN A 186 64.26 33.00 -32.10
N LEU A 187 64.97 32.34 -31.18
CA LEU A 187 66.42 32.42 -31.08
C LEU A 187 67.12 31.88 -32.33
N MET A 188 66.67 30.73 -32.84
CA MET A 188 67.20 30.18 -34.09
C MET A 188 66.96 31.11 -35.29
N LYS A 189 65.78 31.73 -35.38
CA LYS A 189 65.47 32.74 -36.40
C LYS A 189 66.43 33.93 -36.32
N THR A 190 66.71 34.41 -35.12
CA THR A 190 67.70 35.48 -34.89
C THR A 190 69.10 35.06 -35.33
N GLN A 191 69.47 33.80 -35.12
CA GLN A 191 70.76 33.27 -35.57
C GLN A 191 70.83 33.16 -37.10
N ILE A 192 69.75 32.78 -37.76
CA ILE A 192 69.65 32.79 -39.23
C ILE A 192 69.83 34.22 -39.77
N ASP A 193 69.21 35.22 -39.15
CA ASP A 193 69.34 36.63 -39.57
C ASP A 193 70.80 37.14 -39.44
N LYS A 194 71.55 36.68 -38.43
CA LYS A 194 73.00 36.97 -38.34
C LYS A 194 73.78 36.33 -39.47
N VAL A 195 73.43 35.10 -39.87
CA VAL A 195 74.09 34.42 -40.99
C VAL A 195 73.78 35.14 -42.31
N ASP A 196 72.55 35.64 -42.50
CA ASP A 196 72.19 36.45 -43.67
C ASP A 196 73.05 37.73 -43.77
N HIS A 197 73.36 38.36 -42.63
CA HIS A 197 74.26 39.51 -42.59
C HIS A 197 75.69 39.14 -43.02
N LEU A 198 76.24 38.04 -42.50
CA LEU A 198 77.57 37.54 -42.89
C LEU A 198 77.63 37.18 -44.38
N LEU A 199 76.56 36.59 -44.94
CA LEU A 199 76.47 36.33 -46.38
C LEU A 199 76.46 37.63 -47.20
N GLY A 200 75.86 38.70 -46.68
CA GLY A 200 75.92 40.03 -47.28
C GLY A 200 77.35 40.60 -47.31
N GLU A 201 78.11 40.43 -46.23
CA GLU A 201 79.52 40.82 -46.20
C GLU A 201 80.37 40.03 -47.21
N ILE A 202 80.14 38.71 -47.33
CA ILE A 202 80.81 37.85 -48.32
C ILE A 202 80.50 38.30 -49.76
N ASP A 203 79.26 38.69 -50.03
CA ASP A 203 78.87 39.22 -51.35
C ASP A 203 79.57 40.55 -51.65
N GLY A 204 79.76 41.39 -50.63
CA GLY A 204 80.57 42.60 -50.69
C GLY A 204 82.05 42.32 -51.00
N ILE A 205 82.67 41.38 -50.29
CA ILE A 205 84.07 40.94 -50.52
C ILE A 205 84.21 40.35 -51.93
N SER A 206 83.27 39.51 -52.36
CA SER A 206 83.27 38.91 -53.71
C SER A 206 83.10 39.98 -54.80
N SER A 207 82.34 41.05 -54.54
CA SER A 207 82.22 42.20 -55.44
C SER A 207 83.49 43.04 -55.53
N GLN A 208 84.14 43.30 -54.40
CA GLN A 208 85.43 43.98 -54.36
C GLN A 208 86.54 43.16 -55.05
N THR A 209 86.55 41.84 -54.85
CA THR A 209 87.54 40.93 -55.44
C THR A 209 87.38 40.86 -56.96
N ASP A 210 86.14 40.80 -57.46
CA ASP A 210 85.85 40.85 -58.90
C ASP A 210 86.26 42.20 -59.53
N LEU A 211 86.07 43.32 -58.82
CA LEU A 211 86.55 44.64 -59.26
C LEU A 211 88.09 44.72 -59.30
N LEU A 212 88.77 44.17 -58.28
CA LEU A 212 90.24 44.10 -58.25
C LEU A 212 90.76 43.22 -59.40
N ALA A 213 90.13 42.08 -59.63
CA ALA A 213 90.47 41.17 -60.71
C ALA A 213 90.18 41.78 -62.09
N LEU A 214 89.08 42.54 -62.24
CA LEU A 214 88.81 43.31 -63.45
C LEU A 214 89.91 44.35 -63.71
N ASN A 215 90.33 45.11 -62.70
CA ASN A 215 91.41 46.07 -62.83
C ASN A 215 92.74 45.37 -63.21
N ALA A 216 93.02 44.21 -62.62
CA ALA A 216 94.20 43.40 -62.96
C ALA A 216 94.14 42.86 -64.40
N ALA A 217 92.96 42.41 -64.87
CA ALA A 217 92.76 41.98 -66.25
C ALA A 217 92.98 43.13 -67.25
N ILE A 218 92.51 44.34 -66.93
CA ILE A 218 92.74 45.54 -67.73
C ILE A 218 94.24 45.86 -67.83
N GLU A 219 94.96 45.83 -66.70
CA GLU A 219 96.39 46.15 -66.69
C GLU A 219 97.23 45.04 -67.36
N ALA A 220 96.83 43.78 -67.22
CA ALA A 220 97.41 42.65 -67.94
C ALA A 220 97.24 42.79 -69.46
N ALA A 221 96.06 43.21 -69.93
CA ALA A 221 95.83 43.52 -71.34
C ALA A 221 96.70 44.69 -71.83
N ARG A 222 96.92 45.69 -70.97
CA ARG A 222 97.76 46.86 -71.26
C ARG A 222 99.25 46.52 -71.39
N ALA A 223 99.73 45.50 -70.67
CA ALA A 223 101.10 45.00 -70.75
C ALA A 223 101.37 44.08 -71.97
N GLY A 224 100.36 43.77 -72.78
CA GLY A 224 100.51 42.96 -74.00
C GLY A 224 100.98 41.52 -73.74
N GLU A 225 101.96 41.03 -74.52
CA GLU A 225 102.50 39.66 -74.40
C GLU A 225 103.07 39.35 -73.01
N ALA A 226 103.66 40.33 -72.32
CA ALA A 226 104.22 40.14 -70.98
C ALA A 226 103.13 39.94 -69.89
N GLY A 227 101.90 40.36 -70.15
CA GLY A 227 100.77 40.28 -69.22
C GLY A 227 99.92 39.00 -69.33
N ARG A 228 100.18 38.12 -70.31
CA ARG A 228 99.31 36.96 -70.61
C ARG A 228 99.06 36.04 -69.42
N GLY A 229 100.07 35.78 -68.60
CA GLY A 229 99.93 34.97 -67.38
C GLY A 229 99.05 35.62 -66.31
N PHE A 230 99.15 36.94 -66.15
CA PHE A 230 98.33 37.71 -65.21
C PHE A 230 96.88 37.81 -65.66
N ALA A 231 96.61 37.88 -66.97
CA ALA A 231 95.25 37.87 -67.50
C ALA A 231 94.49 36.58 -67.15
N VAL A 232 95.14 35.42 -67.27
CA VAL A 232 94.54 34.11 -66.92
C VAL A 232 94.22 34.05 -65.42
N VAL A 233 95.12 34.52 -64.57
CA VAL A 233 94.89 34.56 -63.12
C VAL A 233 93.73 35.52 -62.79
N ALA A 234 93.67 36.68 -63.42
CA ALA A 234 92.59 37.64 -63.22
C ALA A 234 91.21 37.07 -63.60
N ASP A 235 91.10 36.37 -64.72
CA ASP A 235 89.86 35.71 -65.14
C ASP A 235 89.45 34.58 -64.17
N GLU A 236 90.40 33.79 -63.67
CA GLU A 236 90.13 32.76 -62.66
C GLU A 236 89.61 33.39 -61.34
N VAL A 237 90.20 34.50 -60.90
CA VAL A 237 89.74 35.23 -59.71
C VAL A 237 88.34 35.82 -59.90
N ARG A 238 88.00 36.32 -61.10
CA ARG A 238 86.63 36.77 -61.43
C ARG A 238 85.64 35.61 -61.40
N SER A 239 86.00 34.48 -62.01
CA SER A 239 85.20 33.25 -61.98
C SER A 239 84.93 32.78 -60.56
N LEU A 240 85.97 32.74 -59.70
CA LEU A 240 85.86 32.37 -58.30
C LEU A 240 84.97 33.34 -57.51
N SER A 241 85.08 34.64 -57.78
CA SER A 241 84.24 35.67 -57.16
C SER A 241 82.77 35.50 -57.53
N SER A 242 82.46 35.28 -58.81
CA SER A 242 81.10 34.99 -59.28
C SER A 242 80.53 33.72 -58.63
N ARG A 243 81.34 32.66 -58.56
CA ARG A 243 80.95 31.38 -57.94
C ARG A 243 80.69 31.53 -56.43
N SER A 244 81.46 32.38 -55.74
CA SER A 244 81.26 32.74 -54.34
C SER A 244 79.93 33.46 -54.10
N ARG A 245 79.55 34.42 -54.96
CA ARG A 245 78.24 35.08 -54.89
C ARG A 245 77.10 34.09 -55.13
N GLN A 246 77.22 33.24 -56.15
CA GLN A 246 76.22 32.22 -56.45
C GLN A 246 76.02 31.27 -55.26
N PHE A 247 77.11 30.80 -54.64
CA PHE A 247 77.04 29.94 -53.46
C PHE A 247 76.40 30.66 -52.26
N SER A 248 76.74 31.93 -52.03
CA SER A 248 76.13 32.75 -50.97
C SER A 248 74.62 32.91 -51.16
N ASN A 249 74.16 33.10 -52.40
CA ASN A 249 72.73 33.17 -52.75
C ASN A 249 72.01 31.85 -52.50
N GLN A 250 72.62 30.71 -52.86
CA GLN A 250 72.06 29.39 -52.58
C GLN A 250 71.90 29.13 -51.07
N ILE A 251 72.90 29.53 -50.26
CA ILE A 251 72.80 29.43 -48.80
C ILE A 251 71.65 30.30 -48.27
N ARG A 252 71.52 31.53 -48.79
CA ARG A 252 70.45 32.47 -48.40
C ARG A 252 69.05 31.89 -48.69
N GLU A 253 68.87 31.25 -49.84
CA GLU A 253 67.62 30.56 -50.19
C GLU A 253 67.28 29.44 -49.20
N GLN A 254 68.24 28.59 -48.85
CA GLN A 254 68.03 27.51 -47.87
C GLN A 254 67.68 28.06 -46.48
N PHE A 255 68.32 29.14 -46.06
CA PHE A 255 68.00 29.79 -44.79
C PHE A 255 66.63 30.47 -44.79
N ALA A 256 66.18 31.03 -45.91
CA ALA A 256 64.84 31.57 -46.04
C ALA A 256 63.77 30.47 -45.88
N VAL A 257 64.01 29.28 -46.45
CA VAL A 257 63.14 28.10 -46.27
C VAL A 257 63.14 27.63 -44.80
N ALA A 258 64.31 27.57 -44.16
CA ALA A 258 64.43 27.20 -42.75
C ALA A 258 63.67 28.19 -41.85
N LYS A 259 63.81 29.50 -42.07
CA LYS A 259 63.08 30.55 -41.36
C LYS A 259 61.56 30.41 -41.51
N GLY A 260 61.08 30.21 -42.74
CA GLY A 260 59.66 29.99 -42.99
C GLY A 260 59.12 28.71 -42.33
N THR A 261 59.95 27.67 -42.20
CA THR A 261 59.59 26.42 -41.51
C THR A 261 59.52 26.63 -39.99
N MET A 262 60.46 27.39 -39.41
CA MET A 262 60.43 27.78 -38.00
C MET A 262 59.21 28.63 -37.66
N ASP A 263 58.85 29.61 -38.50
CA ASP A 263 57.65 30.44 -38.29
C ASP A 263 56.36 29.58 -38.27
N LYS A 264 56.26 28.61 -39.18
CA LYS A 264 55.15 27.65 -39.18
C LYS A 264 55.15 26.77 -37.93
N GLY A 265 56.32 26.26 -37.53
CA GLY A 265 56.49 25.44 -36.33
C GLY A 265 56.05 26.18 -35.07
N ALA A 266 56.54 27.41 -34.86
CA ALA A 266 56.18 28.25 -33.73
C ALA A 266 54.67 28.54 -33.69
N GLY A 267 54.06 28.80 -34.85
CA GLY A 267 52.61 28.99 -34.95
C GLY A 267 51.79 27.74 -34.61
N ILE A 268 52.25 26.54 -34.97
CA ILE A 268 51.59 25.27 -34.61
C ILE A 268 51.70 25.03 -33.10
N VAL A 269 52.90 25.14 -32.54
CA VAL A 269 53.16 24.91 -31.11
C VAL A 269 52.40 25.90 -30.25
N GLY A 270 52.40 27.19 -30.61
CA GLY A 270 51.65 28.21 -29.87
C GLY A 270 50.13 27.97 -29.87
N ARG A 271 49.55 27.52 -31.00
CA ARG A 271 48.13 27.15 -31.04
C ARG A 271 47.83 25.89 -30.24
N MET A 272 48.72 24.90 -30.28
CA MET A 272 48.58 23.65 -29.51
C MET A 272 48.56 23.95 -28.01
N ALA A 273 49.54 24.70 -27.51
CA ALA A 273 49.62 25.10 -26.11
C ALA A 273 48.35 25.82 -25.62
N SER A 274 47.87 26.81 -26.39
CA SER A 274 46.69 27.58 -25.99
C SER A 274 45.40 26.75 -26.07
N LYS A 275 45.21 25.98 -27.14
CA LYS A 275 43.96 25.23 -27.36
C LYS A 275 43.85 24.05 -26.39
N ASP A 276 44.94 23.31 -26.19
CA ASP A 276 44.96 22.15 -25.30
C ASP A 276 44.76 22.58 -23.84
N MET A 277 45.35 23.70 -23.43
CA MET A 277 45.10 24.27 -22.10
C MET A 277 43.61 24.60 -21.89
N SER A 278 42.99 25.33 -22.81
CA SER A 278 41.58 25.73 -22.68
C SER A 278 40.62 24.55 -22.71
N MET A 279 40.86 23.54 -23.57
CA MET A 279 40.01 22.35 -23.61
C MET A 279 40.15 21.53 -22.34
N SER A 280 41.37 21.38 -21.81
CA SER A 280 41.59 20.58 -20.61
C SER A 280 41.06 21.23 -19.33
N MET A 281 41.16 22.56 -19.20
CA MET A 281 40.51 23.29 -18.11
C MET A 281 38.98 23.12 -18.13
N ASN A 282 38.36 23.20 -19.32
CA ASN A 282 36.92 22.98 -19.43
C ASN A 282 36.53 21.53 -19.07
N SER A 283 37.30 20.54 -19.56
CA SER A 283 37.09 19.14 -19.18
C SER A 283 37.26 18.92 -17.67
N GLN A 284 38.21 19.58 -17.02
CA GLN A 284 38.38 19.54 -15.57
C GLN A 284 37.14 20.06 -14.85
N ASP A 285 36.64 21.24 -15.23
CA ASP A 285 35.44 21.82 -14.62
C ASP A 285 34.25 20.87 -14.75
N HIS A 286 34.07 20.27 -15.93
CA HIS A 286 32.96 19.36 -16.20
C HIS A 286 33.08 18.05 -15.41
N ILE A 287 34.29 17.47 -15.30
CA ILE A 287 34.47 16.27 -14.49
C ILE A 287 34.32 16.59 -12.99
N GLY A 288 34.78 17.76 -12.54
CA GLY A 288 34.58 18.22 -11.17
C GLY A 288 33.09 18.35 -10.81
N GLU A 289 32.27 18.89 -11.71
CA GLU A 289 30.82 18.95 -11.56
C GLU A 289 30.21 17.54 -11.48
N MET A 290 30.56 16.64 -12.40
CA MET A 290 30.09 15.24 -12.36
C MET A 290 30.48 14.53 -11.06
N MET A 291 31.72 14.69 -10.58
CA MET A 291 32.16 14.07 -9.33
C MET A 291 31.39 14.60 -8.12
N SER A 292 31.09 15.91 -8.10
CA SER A 292 30.22 16.50 -7.09
C SER A 292 28.81 15.91 -7.14
N GLU A 293 28.23 15.77 -8.33
CA GLU A 293 26.90 15.14 -8.50
C GLU A 293 26.89 13.68 -8.01
N ILE A 294 27.91 12.89 -8.36
CA ILE A 294 28.05 11.50 -7.89
C ILE A 294 28.15 11.45 -6.36
N GLY A 295 28.88 12.38 -5.75
CA GLY A 295 28.94 12.51 -4.30
C GLY A 295 27.56 12.75 -3.68
N THR A 296 26.80 13.70 -4.21
CA THR A 296 25.43 13.97 -3.72
C THR A 296 24.48 12.80 -3.95
N LEU A 297 24.61 12.08 -5.07
CA LEU A 297 23.82 10.89 -5.36
C LEU A 297 24.15 9.76 -4.39
N ASN A 298 25.42 9.58 -4.04
CA ASN A 298 25.85 8.59 -3.07
C ASN A 298 25.22 8.85 -1.68
N ASP A 299 25.24 10.10 -1.23
CA ASP A 299 24.61 10.51 0.04
C ASP A 299 23.09 10.29 0.00
N TYR A 300 22.45 10.66 -1.11
CA TYR A 300 21.02 10.44 -1.34
C TYR A 300 20.64 8.95 -1.27
N VAL A 301 21.41 8.08 -1.95
CA VAL A 301 21.17 6.63 -1.91
C VAL A 301 21.36 6.09 -0.51
N SER A 302 22.37 6.56 0.24
CA SER A 302 22.62 6.12 1.61
C SER A 302 21.45 6.47 2.56
N ASP A 303 20.92 7.69 2.48
CA ASP A 303 19.77 8.13 3.27
C ASP A 303 18.49 7.33 2.95
N HIS A 304 18.27 7.06 1.65
CA HIS A 304 17.15 6.24 1.22
C HIS A 304 17.27 4.77 1.65
N LEU A 305 18.48 4.20 1.66
CA LEU A 305 18.69 2.86 2.20
C LEU A 305 18.36 2.78 3.69
N SER A 306 18.73 3.80 4.48
CA SER A 306 18.34 3.89 5.89
C SER A 306 16.81 3.96 6.07
N SER A 307 16.13 4.76 5.24
CA SER A 307 14.67 4.86 5.23
C SER A 307 14.00 3.52 4.88
N VAL A 308 14.53 2.80 3.88
CA VAL A 308 14.02 1.47 3.51
C VAL A 308 14.17 0.49 4.67
N SER A 309 15.30 0.48 5.36
CA SER A 309 15.50 -0.36 6.55
C SER A 309 14.45 -0.09 7.64
N SER A 310 14.20 1.19 7.96
CA SER A 310 13.18 1.58 8.95
C SER A 310 11.76 1.16 8.55
N ILE A 311 11.43 1.25 7.26
CA ILE A 311 10.14 0.79 6.73
C ILE A 311 10.04 -0.74 6.86
N SER A 312 11.09 -1.49 6.53
CA SER A 312 11.12 -2.95 6.68
C SER A 312 10.95 -3.38 8.15
N GLU A 313 11.55 -2.68 9.10
CA GLU A 313 11.34 -2.91 10.54
C GLU A 313 9.88 -2.63 10.96
N SER A 314 9.32 -1.51 10.50
CA SER A 314 7.91 -1.15 10.76
C SER A 314 6.95 -2.20 10.19
N ILE A 315 7.25 -2.73 9.01
CA ILE A 315 6.49 -3.83 8.39
C ILE A 315 6.55 -5.07 9.28
N SER A 316 7.74 -5.48 9.74
CA SER A 316 7.91 -6.64 10.62
C SER A 316 7.10 -6.48 11.93
N GLN A 317 7.13 -5.28 12.53
CA GLN A 317 6.33 -4.98 13.71
C GLN A 317 4.82 -5.07 13.45
N ASN A 318 4.35 -4.50 12.33
CA ASN A 318 2.93 -4.55 11.94
C ASN A 318 2.46 -5.97 11.66
N VAL A 319 3.30 -6.81 11.04
CA VAL A 319 3.03 -8.25 10.89
C VAL A 319 2.90 -8.91 12.25
N GLY A 320 3.82 -8.63 13.18
CA GLY A 320 3.74 -9.17 14.54
C GLY A 320 2.45 -8.79 15.27
N VAL A 321 1.95 -7.56 15.10
CA VAL A 321 0.65 -7.13 15.61
C VAL A 321 -0.49 -7.89 14.93
N ALA A 322 -0.47 -8.00 13.61
CA ALA A 322 -1.52 -8.68 12.85
C ALA A 322 -1.62 -10.16 13.20
N VAL A 323 -0.50 -10.86 13.35
CA VAL A 323 -0.44 -12.26 13.78
C VAL A 323 -0.99 -12.42 15.20
N ARG A 324 -0.72 -11.50 16.13
CA ARG A 324 -1.35 -11.52 17.46
C ARG A 324 -2.86 -11.34 17.37
N SER A 325 -3.35 -10.45 16.50
CA SER A 325 -4.79 -10.26 16.28
C SER A 325 -5.48 -11.51 15.70
N LEU A 326 -4.75 -12.44 15.08
CA LEU A 326 -5.33 -13.73 14.70
C LEU A 326 -5.74 -14.59 15.90
N GLN A 327 -5.27 -14.30 17.12
CA GLN A 327 -5.77 -14.99 18.32
C GLN A 327 -7.26 -14.73 18.59
N PHE A 328 -7.83 -13.63 18.07
CA PHE A 328 -9.28 -13.39 18.11
C PHE A 328 -10.07 -14.39 17.23
N GLU A 329 -9.40 -15.10 16.32
CA GLU A 329 -10.00 -16.24 15.61
C GLU A 329 -10.52 -17.28 16.58
N ASP A 330 -9.63 -17.79 17.44
CA ASP A 330 -9.92 -18.98 18.24
C ASP A 330 -11.14 -18.71 19.13
N MET A 331 -11.24 -17.48 19.62
CA MET A 331 -12.42 -16.99 20.33
C MET A 331 -13.70 -17.04 19.48
N THR A 332 -13.64 -16.55 18.25
CA THR A 332 -14.80 -16.53 17.35
C THR A 332 -15.21 -17.95 16.95
N LYS A 333 -14.25 -18.83 16.70
CA LYS A 333 -14.49 -20.25 16.44
C LYS A 333 -15.19 -20.93 17.62
N GLN A 334 -14.71 -20.70 18.84
CA GLN A 334 -15.38 -21.21 20.05
C GLN A 334 -16.82 -20.70 20.17
N LEU A 335 -17.09 -19.42 19.85
CA LEU A 335 -18.46 -18.88 19.85
C LEU A 335 -19.36 -19.54 18.81
N VAL A 336 -18.86 -19.82 17.60
CA VAL A 336 -19.59 -20.56 16.57
C VAL A 336 -19.88 -21.99 17.02
N ASP A 337 -18.88 -22.70 17.54
CA ASP A 337 -19.06 -24.05 18.08
C ASP A 337 -20.10 -24.07 19.23
N HIS A 338 -20.09 -23.05 20.10
CA HIS A 338 -21.10 -22.90 21.15
C HIS A 338 -22.51 -22.65 20.59
N MET A 339 -22.64 -21.85 19.52
CA MET A 339 -23.93 -21.62 18.87
C MET A 339 -24.48 -22.87 18.19
N GLU A 340 -23.63 -23.62 17.47
CA GLU A 340 -24.00 -24.90 16.85
C GLU A 340 -24.55 -25.87 17.91
N ASN A 341 -23.80 -26.06 19.01
CA ASN A 341 -24.23 -26.93 20.12
C ASN A 341 -25.56 -26.51 20.74
N ARG A 342 -25.79 -25.19 20.90
CA ARG A 342 -27.06 -24.67 21.47
C ARG A 342 -28.24 -24.90 20.53
N ILE A 343 -28.04 -24.76 19.23
CA ILE A 343 -29.10 -25.00 18.25
C ILE A 343 -29.44 -26.49 18.19
N SER A 344 -28.43 -27.36 18.20
CA SER A 344 -28.66 -28.81 18.27
C SER A 344 -29.39 -29.20 19.56
N ALA A 345 -29.05 -28.62 20.71
CA ALA A 345 -29.77 -28.85 21.96
C ALA A 345 -31.23 -28.36 21.91
N LEU A 346 -31.50 -27.23 21.23
CA LEU A 346 -32.86 -26.75 20.99
C LEU A 346 -33.66 -27.66 20.05
N GLN A 347 -33.03 -28.21 19.01
CA GLN A 347 -33.66 -29.20 18.14
C GLN A 347 -34.03 -30.47 18.92
N GLU A 348 -33.10 -31.01 19.72
CA GLU A 348 -33.38 -32.16 20.61
C GLU A 348 -34.52 -31.86 21.59
N PHE A 349 -34.56 -30.65 22.14
CA PHE A 349 -35.62 -30.20 23.02
C PHE A 349 -37.00 -30.20 22.32
N LEU A 350 -37.09 -29.64 21.12
CA LEU A 350 -38.34 -29.64 20.34
C LEU A 350 -38.78 -31.05 19.96
N ASP A 351 -37.85 -31.93 19.59
CA ASP A 351 -38.17 -33.33 19.29
C ASP A 351 -38.70 -34.07 20.53
N MET A 352 -38.15 -33.84 21.72
CA MET A 352 -38.67 -34.41 22.97
C MET A 352 -40.07 -33.87 23.34
N VAL A 353 -40.32 -32.57 23.10
CA VAL A 353 -41.66 -31.98 23.31
C VAL A 353 -42.68 -32.58 22.34
N LYS A 354 -42.27 -32.86 21.10
CA LYS A 354 -43.08 -33.56 20.10
C LYS A 354 -43.41 -35.00 20.52
N GLU A 355 -42.41 -35.75 20.99
CA GLU A 355 -42.59 -37.12 21.51
C GLU A 355 -43.63 -37.14 22.64
N LEU A 356 -43.49 -36.23 23.61
CA LEU A 356 -44.42 -36.06 24.73
C LEU A 356 -45.85 -35.75 24.29
N ARG A 357 -46.01 -34.85 23.31
CA ARG A 357 -47.33 -34.54 22.74
C ARG A 357 -47.97 -35.76 22.09
N ASN A 358 -47.20 -36.51 21.31
CA ASN A 358 -47.70 -37.71 20.63
C ASN A 358 -48.11 -38.79 21.63
N ASP A 359 -47.38 -38.93 22.75
CA ASP A 359 -47.77 -39.82 23.84
C ASP A 359 -49.04 -39.35 24.56
N LEU A 360 -49.21 -38.03 24.77
CA LEU A 360 -50.43 -37.45 25.33
C LEU A 360 -51.65 -37.72 24.45
N ALA A 361 -51.51 -37.64 23.12
CA ALA A 361 -52.57 -37.97 22.17
C ALA A 361 -52.94 -39.48 22.18
N THR A 362 -52.02 -40.36 22.60
CA THR A 362 -52.25 -41.82 22.72
C THR A 362 -52.52 -42.30 24.15
N SER A 363 -52.74 -41.35 25.08
CA SER A 363 -52.92 -41.58 26.53
C SER A 363 -54.14 -42.41 26.93
N LYS A 364 -55.07 -42.68 25.99
CA LYS A 364 -56.21 -43.59 26.21
C LYS A 364 -55.78 -45.06 26.46
N SER A 365 -54.50 -45.40 26.27
CA SER A 365 -53.93 -46.71 26.56
C SER A 365 -53.01 -46.68 27.79
N SER A 366 -53.03 -47.73 28.61
CA SER A 366 -52.12 -47.87 29.78
C SER A 366 -50.63 -47.78 29.40
N HIS A 367 -50.29 -48.11 28.14
CA HIS A 367 -48.93 -48.02 27.62
C HIS A 367 -48.54 -46.57 27.26
N GLY A 368 -49.51 -45.73 26.83
CA GLY A 368 -49.27 -44.31 26.52
C GLY A 368 -48.91 -43.48 27.75
N VAL A 369 -49.53 -43.76 28.90
CA VAL A 369 -49.21 -43.08 30.18
C VAL A 369 -47.79 -43.39 30.64
N SER A 370 -47.33 -44.64 30.50
CA SER A 370 -45.97 -45.02 30.88
C SER A 370 -44.90 -44.38 29.98
N ARG A 371 -45.15 -44.28 28.67
CA ARG A 371 -44.23 -43.60 27.73
C ARG A 371 -44.17 -42.10 27.97
N PHE A 372 -45.32 -41.48 28.27
CA PHE A 372 -45.38 -40.07 28.62
C PHE A 372 -44.53 -39.76 29.86
N ASP A 373 -44.65 -40.56 30.93
CA ASP A 373 -43.85 -40.36 32.15
C ASP A 373 -42.35 -40.50 31.89
N GLU A 374 -41.94 -41.49 31.07
CA GLU A 374 -40.54 -41.69 30.68
C GLU A 374 -39.98 -40.51 29.88
N HIS A 375 -40.70 -40.05 28.86
CA HIS A 375 -40.29 -38.90 28.06
C HIS A 375 -40.34 -37.58 28.85
N ALA A 376 -41.27 -37.45 29.81
CA ALA A 376 -41.38 -36.27 30.66
C ALA A 376 -40.18 -36.16 31.60
N GLU A 377 -39.74 -37.29 32.15
CA GLU A 377 -38.56 -37.35 33.02
C GLU A 377 -37.26 -37.15 32.23
N ARG A 378 -37.21 -37.60 30.97
CA ARG A 378 -36.11 -37.27 30.04
C ARG A 378 -36.05 -35.76 29.77
N LEU A 379 -37.18 -35.13 29.45
CA LEU A 379 -37.25 -33.68 29.20
C LEU A 379 -36.83 -32.86 30.44
N ARG A 380 -37.32 -33.24 31.64
CA ARG A 380 -36.93 -32.58 32.89
C ARG A 380 -35.43 -32.65 33.14
N ARG A 381 -34.80 -33.81 32.88
CA ARG A 381 -33.34 -33.97 33.02
C ARG A 381 -32.56 -33.07 32.06
N VAL A 382 -32.99 -32.97 30.80
CA VAL A 382 -32.32 -32.09 29.82
C VAL A 382 -32.51 -30.62 30.18
N LEU A 383 -33.71 -30.20 30.57
CA LEU A 383 -33.96 -28.83 31.05
C LEU A 383 -33.09 -28.45 32.25
N GLN A 384 -32.91 -29.37 33.20
CA GLN A 384 -32.06 -29.13 34.37
C GLN A 384 -30.57 -29.05 33.99
N LYS A 385 -30.13 -29.87 33.03
CA LYS A 385 -28.76 -29.83 32.50
C LYS A 385 -28.48 -28.50 31.78
N GLU A 386 -29.35 -28.08 30.86
CA GLU A 386 -29.18 -26.86 30.07
C GLU A 386 -29.28 -25.58 30.91
N HIS A 387 -30.12 -25.57 31.95
CA HIS A 387 -30.19 -24.45 32.89
C HIS A 387 -28.85 -24.19 33.60
N GLY A 388 -28.13 -25.25 34.00
CA GLY A 388 -26.80 -25.14 34.59
C GLY A 388 -25.72 -24.66 33.60
N THR A 389 -25.84 -25.01 32.32
CA THR A 389 -24.91 -24.56 31.27
C THR A 389 -25.07 -23.08 30.92
N PHE A 390 -26.31 -22.56 30.99
CA PHE A 390 -26.65 -21.16 30.67
C PHE A 390 -26.05 -20.15 31.67
N ASP A 391 -26.03 -20.48 32.96
CA ASP A 391 -25.45 -19.61 33.98
C ASP A 391 -23.92 -19.56 33.88
N ASN A 392 -23.29 -20.67 33.49
CA ASN A 392 -21.83 -20.77 33.38
C ASN A 392 -21.27 -20.03 32.14
N THR A 393 -22.01 -20.05 31.03
CA THR A 393 -21.65 -19.31 29.80
C THR A 393 -21.78 -17.80 29.97
N LYS A 394 -22.74 -17.32 30.77
CA LYS A 394 -22.91 -15.90 31.09
C LYS A 394 -21.73 -15.31 31.86
N HIS A 395 -21.11 -16.09 32.74
CA HIS A 395 -19.92 -15.67 33.51
C HIS A 395 -18.66 -15.62 32.64
N LYS A 396 -18.47 -16.60 31.73
CA LYS A 396 -17.28 -16.68 30.87
C LYS A 396 -17.20 -15.54 29.83
N ALA A 397 -18.34 -15.06 29.34
CA ALA A 397 -18.40 -13.93 28.40
C ALA A 397 -18.07 -12.58 29.05
N ILE A 398 -18.29 -12.42 30.37
CA ILE A 398 -18.00 -11.18 31.11
C ILE A 398 -16.50 -11.06 31.41
N ASP A 399 -15.80 -12.17 31.71
CA ASP A 399 -14.35 -12.17 31.90
C ASP A 399 -13.57 -11.82 30.62
N GLN A 400 -14.08 -12.20 29.45
CA GLN A 400 -13.41 -11.98 28.16
C GLN A 400 -13.44 -10.52 27.68
N GLN A 401 -14.41 -9.70 28.14
CA GLN A 401 -14.40 -8.25 27.88
C GLN A 401 -13.37 -7.47 28.71
N SER A 402 -12.76 -8.09 29.72
CA SER A 402 -11.77 -7.44 30.59
C SER A 402 -10.31 -7.60 30.13
N MET A 403 -10.06 -8.30 29.01
CA MET A 403 -8.71 -8.48 28.43
C MET A 403 -8.30 -7.37 27.45
N ASP A 404 -8.94 -6.20 27.53
CA ASP A 404 -8.54 -4.97 26.85
C ASP A 404 -7.88 -4.02 27.86
N ASP A 405 -6.76 -4.42 28.44
CA ASP A 405 -5.66 -3.50 28.74
C ASP A 405 -4.45 -4.27 29.27
N GLY A 406 -3.35 -4.18 28.54
CA GLY A 406 -1.96 -4.44 28.95
C GLY A 406 -1.70 -5.46 30.06
N ASP A 407 -1.48 -6.71 29.69
CA ASP A 407 -0.30 -7.49 30.11
C ASP A 407 -0.42 -8.91 29.53
N ILE A 408 0.46 -9.24 28.59
CA ILE A 408 0.65 -10.63 28.15
C ILE A 408 2.14 -10.92 28.29
N GLU A 409 2.47 -11.65 29.37
CA GLU A 409 3.78 -12.24 29.60
C GLU A 409 4.16 -13.14 28.42
N LEU A 410 5.35 -12.90 27.87
CA LEU A 410 6.02 -13.81 26.95
C LEU A 410 6.36 -15.12 27.68
N PHE A 411 5.86 -16.24 27.18
CA PHE A 411 6.46 -17.56 27.39
C PHE A 411 6.85 -18.18 26.06
#